data_AF-A0AAU1S9Y8-F1
#
_entry.id   AF-A0AAU1S9Y8-F1
#
_cell.length_a   1.000
_cell.length_b   1.000
_cell.length_c   1.000
_cell.angle_alpha   90.00
_cell.angle_beta   90.00
_cell.angle_gamma   90.00
#
_symmetry.space_group_name_H-M   'P 1'
#
loop_
_entity.id
_entity.type
_entity.pdbx_description
1 polymer ?
#
loop_
_entity_poly.entity_id
_entity_poly.type
_entity_poly.pdbx_seq_one_letter_code
_entity_poly.pdbx_strand_id
1 'polypeptide(L)'
;MGQPEERAEGAGPFTTRLTWHLPGGGTAVWESRLARRRGVLAVGPPGAAATRHTRADAVALTRLRRLNAIAAIAFVIGGALFAVGGAVAQFGSGDATECASIYFAGGLFFNTGGYVSLLQVINAPRHVGGGEGRLVTRRWRWWSYEPMRVDWLSAFALFAGTLVFAVNLLDSFLHGLNVRQVNRLIWAPDVIGCVLFLVSGHLGFVEMCHGRPCARPYNLGWWIVVVNQLGSVLFMVSALAAFNRPATGSLVNADIANWGTLTGALCFSVAGLLQLGEHP
;
A
#
# COMPACT_ATOMS: atom_id res chain seq x y z
N MET A 1 -15.50 10.21 39.84
CA MET A 1 -15.59 9.46 38.56
C MET A 1 -14.95 10.34 37.49
N GLY A 2 -13.67 10.09 37.18
CA GLY A 2 -12.86 10.96 36.32
C GLY A 2 -13.27 10.89 34.86
N GLN A 3 -13.33 12.04 34.18
CA GLN A 3 -13.64 12.13 32.76
C GLN A 3 -12.65 11.29 31.94
N PRO A 4 -13.07 10.63 30.85
CA PRO A 4 -12.16 9.89 29.99
C PRO A 4 -11.25 10.90 29.27
N GLU A 5 -9.96 10.95 29.66
CA GLU A 5 -8.94 11.92 29.22
C GLU A 5 -8.51 11.79 27.74
N GLU A 6 -9.04 10.80 27.01
CA GLU A 6 -8.62 10.41 25.67
C GLU A 6 -9.83 10.13 24.76
N ARG A 7 -9.90 10.82 23.62
CA ARG A 7 -10.93 10.67 22.59
C ARG A 7 -10.34 9.99 21.37
N ALA A 8 -10.78 8.77 21.09
CA ALA A 8 -10.44 8.02 19.89
C ALA A 8 -11.46 8.26 18.76
N GLU A 9 -10.96 8.49 17.55
CA GLU A 9 -11.73 8.58 16.31
C GLU A 9 -11.23 7.52 15.33
N GLY A 10 -12.13 6.97 14.52
CA GLY A 10 -11.85 5.71 13.85
C GLY A 10 -12.94 5.23 12.92
N ALA A 11 -12.68 4.06 12.33
CA ALA A 11 -13.59 3.36 11.45
C ALA A 11 -13.75 1.92 11.95
N GLY A 12 -14.96 1.55 12.39
CA GLY A 12 -15.21 0.25 12.99
C GLY A 12 -14.26 -0.01 14.18
N PRO A 13 -13.51 -1.14 14.20
CA PRO A 13 -12.60 -1.46 15.30
C PRO A 13 -11.28 -0.67 15.26
N PHE A 14 -11.03 0.13 14.22
CA PHE A 14 -9.73 0.76 13.99
C PHE A 14 -9.69 2.19 14.51
N THR A 15 -8.68 2.50 15.33
CA THR A 15 -8.36 3.89 15.72
C THR A 15 -7.44 4.51 14.67
N THR A 16 -7.86 5.64 14.09
CA THR A 16 -7.10 6.37 13.06
C THR A 16 -6.66 7.75 13.53
N ARG A 17 -7.30 8.27 14.57
CA ARG A 17 -6.98 9.54 15.21
C ARG A 17 -7.25 9.45 16.70
N LEU A 18 -6.39 10.08 17.49
CA LEU A 18 -6.45 10.08 18.94
C LEU A 18 -6.21 11.50 19.46
N THR A 19 -7.06 11.97 20.35
CA THR A 19 -6.93 13.29 20.98
C THR A 19 -6.92 13.13 22.49
N TRP A 20 -5.94 13.70 23.18
CA TRP A 20 -5.87 13.66 24.65
C TRP A 20 -5.42 14.98 25.24
N HIS A 21 -5.69 15.18 26.53
CA HIS A 21 -5.23 16.35 27.27
C HIS A 21 -3.81 16.13 27.80
N LEU A 22 -3.00 17.19 27.75
CA LEU A 22 -1.63 17.15 28.23
C LEU A 22 -1.57 17.48 29.74
N PRO A 23 -0.63 16.89 30.50
CA PRO A 23 -0.48 17.16 31.94
C PRO A 23 -0.24 18.64 32.28
N GLY A 24 0.44 19.38 31.39
CA GLY A 24 0.70 20.82 31.53
C GLY A 24 -0.40 21.73 30.98
N GLY A 25 -1.58 21.19 30.67
CA GLY A 25 -2.63 21.85 29.92
C GLY A 25 -2.42 21.81 28.40
N GLY A 26 -3.51 22.00 27.65
CA GLY A 26 -3.53 21.88 26.18
C GLY A 26 -3.92 20.48 25.70
N THR A 27 -3.86 20.27 24.39
CA THR A 27 -4.31 19.04 23.73
C THR A 27 -3.25 18.50 22.77
N ALA A 28 -3.15 17.19 22.67
CA ALA A 28 -2.35 16.49 21.67
C ALA A 28 -3.28 15.71 20.74
N VAL A 29 -3.01 15.78 19.43
CA VAL A 29 -3.76 15.09 18.38
C VAL A 29 -2.80 14.25 17.55
N TRP A 30 -2.90 12.94 17.71
CA TRP A 30 -2.22 11.95 16.90
C TRP A 30 -3.11 11.51 15.74
N GLU A 31 -2.55 11.43 14.53
CA GLU A 31 -3.19 10.80 13.37
C GLU A 31 -2.27 9.70 12.84
N SER A 32 -2.82 8.52 12.59
CA SER A 32 -2.08 7.32 12.19
C SER A 32 -1.21 7.59 10.96
N ARG A 33 -1.80 8.15 9.90
CA ARG A 33 -1.08 8.40 8.64
C ARG A 33 -0.02 9.50 8.78
N LEU A 34 -0.31 10.60 9.48
CA LEU A 34 0.66 11.69 9.67
C LEU A 34 1.86 11.25 10.51
N ALA A 35 1.64 10.52 11.60
CA ALA A 35 2.71 9.97 12.40
C ALA A 35 3.57 8.96 11.61
N ARG A 36 2.93 8.11 10.80
CA ARG A 36 3.62 7.11 9.98
C ARG A 36 4.39 7.69 8.80
N ARG A 37 3.80 8.65 8.08
CA ARG A 37 4.39 9.18 6.83
C ARG A 37 5.32 10.36 7.07
N ARG A 38 5.04 11.18 8.09
CA ARG A 38 5.79 12.41 8.37
C ARG A 38 6.39 12.45 9.77
N GLY A 39 6.13 11.48 10.64
CA GLY A 39 6.66 11.48 11.99
C GLY A 39 6.20 12.70 12.79
N VAL A 40 4.97 13.19 12.56
CA VAL A 40 4.45 14.38 13.23
C VAL A 40 3.21 14.08 14.07
N LEU A 41 3.05 14.87 15.12
CA LEU A 41 1.89 14.92 15.99
C LEU A 41 1.51 16.39 16.23
N ALA A 42 0.23 16.73 16.23
CA ALA A 42 -0.20 18.10 16.52
C ALA A 42 -0.37 18.31 18.03
N VAL A 43 0.13 19.43 18.55
CA VAL A 43 0.04 19.86 19.95
C VAL A 43 -0.52 21.29 19.99
N GLY A 44 -1.66 21.45 20.66
CA GLY A 44 -2.27 22.74 20.96
C GLY A 44 -1.91 23.17 22.38
N PRO A 45 -1.14 24.25 22.57
CA PRO A 45 -0.91 24.82 23.90
C PRO A 45 -2.22 25.27 24.56
N PRO A 46 -2.30 25.29 25.90
CA PRO A 46 -3.46 25.82 26.59
C PRO A 46 -3.67 27.31 26.22
N GLY A 47 -4.88 27.66 25.77
CA GLY A 47 -5.26 29.03 25.40
C GLY A 47 -4.77 29.54 24.05
N ALA A 48 -4.05 28.73 23.25
CA ALA A 48 -3.58 29.13 21.92
C ALA A 48 -4.58 28.74 20.82
N ALA A 49 -4.84 29.67 19.89
CA ALA A 49 -5.68 29.40 18.72
C ALA A 49 -5.00 28.49 17.66
N ALA A 50 -3.66 28.36 17.71
CA ALA A 50 -2.87 27.65 16.71
C ALA A 50 -2.23 26.37 17.26
N THR A 51 -2.51 25.25 16.61
CA THR A 51 -1.84 23.96 16.81
C THR A 51 -0.44 23.97 16.20
N ARG A 52 0.56 23.51 16.95
CA ARG A 52 1.95 23.30 16.47
C ARG A 52 2.18 21.82 16.18
N HIS A 53 3.00 21.51 15.17
CA HIS A 53 3.41 20.13 14.92
C HIS A 53 4.71 19.81 15.64
N THR A 54 4.68 18.82 16.52
CA THR A 54 5.87 18.21 17.12
C THR A 54 6.35 17.07 16.23
N ARG A 55 7.66 17.03 15.96
CA ARG A 55 8.30 15.99 15.14
C ARG A 55 8.88 14.89 16.03
N ALA A 56 8.92 13.67 15.49
CA ALA A 56 9.67 12.56 16.06
C ALA A 56 11.18 12.84 16.04
N ASP A 57 11.94 12.01 16.75
CA ASP A 57 13.40 12.11 16.79
C ASP A 57 14.06 11.90 15.41
N ALA A 58 15.32 12.33 15.29
CA ALA A 58 16.08 12.24 14.04
C ALA A 58 16.21 10.79 13.53
N VAL A 59 16.23 9.82 14.44
CA VAL A 59 16.31 8.39 14.11
C VAL A 59 15.03 7.93 13.41
N ALA A 60 13.85 8.24 13.94
CA ALA A 60 12.57 7.94 13.30
C ALA A 60 12.45 8.61 11.94
N LEU A 61 12.75 9.91 11.84
CA LEU A 61 12.63 10.63 10.56
C LEU A 61 13.55 10.03 9.48
N THR A 62 14.78 9.66 9.86
CA THR A 62 15.73 9.00 8.94
C THR A 62 15.21 7.63 8.49
N ARG A 63 14.68 6.82 9.43
CA ARG A 63 14.08 5.51 9.10
C ARG A 63 12.89 5.66 8.16
N LEU A 64 11.97 6.58 8.46
CA LEU A 64 10.79 6.84 7.64
C LEU A 64 11.17 7.25 6.22
N ARG A 65 12.12 8.19 6.06
CA ARG A 65 12.62 8.61 4.73
C ARG A 65 13.23 7.46 3.95
N ARG A 66 14.14 6.69 4.57
CA ARG A 66 14.83 5.58 3.90
C ARG A 66 13.87 4.49 3.46
N LEU A 67 12.99 4.04 4.36
CA LEU A 67 11.99 3.01 4.04
C LEU A 67 11.00 3.50 2.99
N ASN A 68 10.58 4.77 3.06
CA ASN A 68 9.72 5.34 2.03
C ASN A 68 10.39 5.34 0.66
N ALA A 69 11.65 5.77 0.58
CA ALA A 69 12.41 5.82 -0.67
C ALA A 69 12.61 4.41 -1.25
N ILE A 70 13.01 3.43 -0.43
CA ILE A 70 13.21 2.05 -0.89
C ILE A 70 11.90 1.47 -1.40
N ALA A 71 10.80 1.58 -0.64
CA ALA A 71 9.51 1.05 -1.06
C ALA A 71 9.03 1.72 -2.35
N ALA A 72 9.13 3.05 -2.43
CA ALA A 72 8.66 3.81 -3.58
C ALA A 72 9.48 3.51 -4.84
N ILE A 73 10.82 3.48 -4.77
CA ILE A 73 11.68 3.10 -5.89
C ILE A 73 11.36 1.68 -6.37
N ALA A 74 11.15 0.74 -5.44
CA ALA A 74 10.79 -0.62 -5.78
C ALA A 74 9.44 -0.67 -6.54
N PHE A 75 8.41 0.07 -6.09
CA PHE A 75 7.15 0.15 -6.84
C PHE A 75 7.27 0.85 -8.20
N VAL A 76 8.12 1.87 -8.31
CA VAL A 76 8.38 2.55 -9.59
C VAL A 76 8.99 1.59 -10.60
N ILE A 77 10.07 0.89 -10.21
CA ILE A 77 10.78 -0.06 -11.08
C ILE A 77 9.87 -1.26 -11.38
N GLY A 78 9.21 -1.82 -10.37
CA GLY A 78 8.28 -2.93 -10.53
C GLY A 78 7.15 -2.59 -11.50
N GLY A 79 6.49 -1.45 -11.30
CA GLY A 79 5.41 -0.98 -12.19
C GLY A 79 5.91 -0.69 -13.61
N ALA A 80 7.11 -0.11 -13.77
CA ALA A 80 7.70 0.12 -15.08
C ALA A 80 7.98 -1.20 -15.82
N LEU A 81 8.56 -2.20 -15.13
CA LEU A 81 8.80 -3.53 -15.71
C LEU A 81 7.48 -4.21 -16.11
N PHE A 82 6.45 -4.16 -15.27
CA PHE A 82 5.12 -4.69 -15.64
C PHE A 82 4.50 -3.96 -16.83
N ALA A 83 4.66 -2.64 -16.94
CA ALA A 83 4.18 -1.88 -18.08
C ALA A 83 4.93 -2.28 -19.37
N VAL A 84 6.25 -2.48 -19.28
CA VAL A 84 7.06 -3.01 -20.39
C VAL A 84 6.59 -4.41 -20.77
N GLY A 85 6.40 -5.32 -19.80
CA GLY A 85 5.86 -6.66 -20.06
C GLY A 85 4.49 -6.63 -20.75
N GLY A 86 3.61 -5.72 -20.33
CA GLY A 86 2.30 -5.50 -20.96
C GLY A 86 2.41 -4.97 -22.39
N ALA A 87 3.36 -4.06 -22.64
CA ALA A 87 3.61 -3.54 -23.98
C ALA A 87 4.21 -4.60 -24.91
N VAL A 88 5.15 -5.41 -24.44
CA VAL A 88 5.71 -6.53 -25.22
C VAL A 88 4.63 -7.56 -25.53
N ALA A 89 3.75 -7.87 -24.59
CA ALA A 89 2.62 -8.79 -24.82
C ALA A 89 1.58 -8.24 -25.82
N GLN A 90 1.39 -6.91 -25.88
CA GLN A 90 0.41 -6.29 -26.79
C GLN A 90 0.96 -6.04 -28.20
N PHE A 91 2.22 -5.63 -28.32
CA PHE A 91 2.79 -5.11 -29.56
C PHE A 91 3.98 -5.92 -30.09
N GLY A 92 4.60 -6.75 -29.25
CA GLY A 92 5.77 -7.53 -29.61
C GLY A 92 5.42 -8.85 -30.28
N SER A 93 6.31 -9.33 -31.14
CA SER A 93 6.39 -10.74 -31.55
C SER A 93 7.15 -11.59 -30.52
N GLY A 94 7.22 -11.11 -29.27
CA GLY A 94 8.14 -11.60 -28.25
C GLY A 94 7.86 -13.04 -27.84
N ASP A 95 8.93 -13.78 -27.58
CA ASP A 95 8.84 -15.14 -27.02
C ASP A 95 8.15 -15.08 -25.65
N ALA A 96 7.29 -16.05 -25.35
CA ALA A 96 6.52 -16.08 -24.10
C ALA A 96 7.42 -16.02 -22.86
N THR A 97 8.64 -16.56 -22.97
CA THR A 97 9.69 -16.55 -21.96
C THR A 97 10.19 -15.13 -21.64
N GLU A 98 10.26 -14.25 -22.63
CA GLU A 98 10.73 -12.86 -22.47
C GLU A 98 9.73 -12.05 -21.65
N CYS A 99 8.44 -12.11 -22.01
CA CYS A 99 7.35 -11.49 -21.24
C CYS A 99 7.32 -12.00 -19.80
N ALA A 100 7.40 -13.32 -19.61
CA ALA A 100 7.37 -13.93 -18.27
C ALA A 100 8.56 -13.45 -17.41
N SER A 101 9.75 -13.35 -18.00
CA SER A 101 10.96 -12.89 -17.31
C SER A 101 10.86 -11.43 -16.86
N ILE A 102 10.32 -10.55 -17.71
CA ILE A 102 10.10 -9.13 -17.40
C ILE A 102 9.09 -9.00 -16.24
N TYR A 103 7.97 -9.72 -16.31
CA TYR A 103 6.99 -9.71 -15.23
C TYR A 103 7.54 -10.29 -13.93
N PHE A 104 8.30 -11.38 -13.99
CA PHE A 104 8.95 -11.99 -12.83
C PHE A 104 9.90 -11.00 -12.13
N ALA A 105 10.77 -10.32 -12.89
CA ALA A 105 11.64 -9.28 -12.36
C ALA A 105 10.84 -8.15 -11.70
N GLY A 106 9.78 -7.67 -12.37
CA GLY A 106 8.86 -6.68 -11.80
C GLY A 106 8.21 -7.14 -10.49
N GLY A 107 7.83 -8.42 -10.41
CA GLY A 107 7.21 -9.03 -9.22
C GLY A 107 8.13 -9.04 -8.00
N LEU A 108 9.43 -9.28 -8.19
CA LEU A 108 10.43 -9.20 -7.12
C LEU A 108 10.54 -7.78 -6.52
N PHE A 109 10.47 -6.76 -7.37
CA PHE A 109 10.44 -5.37 -6.92
C PHE A 109 9.14 -5.04 -6.18
N PHE A 110 7.98 -5.48 -6.67
CA PHE A 110 6.72 -5.33 -5.93
C PHE A 110 6.77 -6.01 -4.57
N ASN A 111 7.32 -7.22 -4.48
CA ASN A 111 7.48 -7.94 -3.22
C ASN A 111 8.35 -7.16 -2.22
N THR A 112 9.48 -6.64 -2.71
CA THR A 112 10.38 -5.77 -1.93
C THR A 112 9.64 -4.52 -1.45
N GLY A 113 8.90 -3.83 -2.34
CA GLY A 113 8.11 -2.66 -2.01
C GLY A 113 7.02 -2.94 -0.96
N GLY A 114 6.33 -4.06 -1.09
CA GLY A 114 5.31 -4.54 -0.14
C GLY A 114 5.91 -4.82 1.24
N TYR A 115 7.00 -5.57 1.31
CA TYR A 115 7.66 -5.88 2.58
C TYR A 115 8.23 -4.63 3.26
N VAL A 116 8.88 -3.75 2.51
CA VAL A 116 9.45 -2.52 3.06
C VAL A 116 8.34 -1.56 3.53
N SER A 117 7.19 -1.54 2.86
CA SER A 117 6.00 -0.82 3.33
C SER A 117 5.47 -1.37 4.65
N LEU A 118 5.47 -2.69 4.83
CA LEU A 118 5.13 -3.33 6.10
C LEU A 118 6.17 -2.97 7.19
N LEU A 119 7.47 -3.01 6.88
CA LEU A 119 8.52 -2.58 7.80
C LEU A 119 8.37 -1.12 8.23
N GLN A 120 7.95 -0.24 7.31
CA GLN A 120 7.67 1.16 7.62
C GLN A 120 6.54 1.29 8.65
N VAL A 121 5.47 0.50 8.53
CA VAL A 121 4.36 0.49 9.49
C VAL A 121 4.75 -0.10 10.85
N ILE A 122 5.56 -1.17 10.85
CA ILE A 122 6.05 -1.84 12.07
C ILE A 122 6.93 -0.88 12.87
N ASN A 123 7.83 -0.17 12.19
CA ASN A 123 8.85 0.69 12.80
C ASN A 123 8.46 2.18 12.85
N ALA A 124 7.20 2.51 12.53
CA ALA A 124 6.68 3.86 12.65
C ALA A 124 6.73 4.35 14.11
N PRO A 125 7.06 5.64 14.36
CA PRO A 125 7.11 6.18 15.70
C PRO A 125 5.70 6.16 16.33
N ARG A 126 5.62 5.85 17.62
CA ARG A 126 4.33 5.63 18.32
C ARG A 126 4.04 6.76 19.30
N HIS A 127 2.76 7.07 19.50
CA HIS A 127 2.36 7.89 20.63
C HIS A 127 2.46 7.07 21.93
N VAL A 128 2.53 7.79 23.05
CA VAL A 128 2.42 7.22 24.40
C VAL A 128 1.17 7.81 25.02
N GLY A 129 0.20 6.95 25.39
CA GLY A 129 -1.04 7.38 26.05
C GLY A 129 -0.74 8.14 27.35
N GLY A 130 -1.38 9.28 27.55
CA GLY A 130 -1.13 10.18 28.69
C GLY A 130 0.24 10.90 28.70
N GLY A 131 1.05 10.75 27.64
CA GLY A 131 2.38 11.37 27.55
C GLY A 131 2.35 12.84 27.14
N GLU A 132 3.53 13.48 27.18
CA GLU A 132 3.79 14.92 26.88
C GLU A 132 3.61 15.32 25.39
N GLY A 133 2.76 14.63 24.62
CA GLY A 133 2.54 14.97 23.20
C GLY A 133 3.78 14.70 22.34
N ARG A 134 4.49 13.60 22.63
CA ARG A 134 5.70 13.17 21.91
C ARG A 134 5.51 11.83 21.23
N LEU A 135 6.22 11.67 20.12
CA LEU A 135 6.34 10.42 19.40
C LEU A 135 7.63 9.71 19.83
N VAL A 136 7.52 8.43 20.17
CA VAL A 136 8.63 7.60 20.66
C VAL A 136 9.07 6.61 19.60
N THR A 137 10.36 6.58 19.33
CA THR A 137 11.00 5.65 18.41
C THR A 137 11.30 4.35 19.14
N ARG A 138 10.69 3.26 18.66
CA ARG A 138 10.94 1.92 19.22
C ARG A 138 12.23 1.31 18.64
N ARG A 139 12.73 0.26 19.32
CA ARG A 139 13.79 -0.60 18.79
C ARG A 139 13.34 -1.21 17.46
N TRP A 140 14.30 -1.39 16.56
CA TRP A 140 14.04 -1.94 15.22
C TRP A 140 13.45 -3.35 15.30
N ARG A 141 12.44 -3.63 14.46
CA ARG A 141 11.81 -4.94 14.33
C ARG A 141 11.63 -5.28 12.86
N TRP A 142 11.96 -6.52 12.50
CA TRP A 142 11.74 -7.06 11.16
C TRP A 142 10.33 -7.64 10.97
N TRP A 143 9.61 -7.83 12.07
CA TRP A 143 8.26 -8.38 12.08
C TRP A 143 7.48 -7.90 13.31
N SER A 144 6.17 -7.71 13.15
CA SER A 144 5.19 -7.64 14.25
C SER A 144 3.83 -8.10 13.74
N TYR A 145 2.97 -8.53 14.66
CA TYR A 145 1.58 -8.89 14.37
C TYR A 145 0.65 -7.93 15.10
N GLU A 146 0.06 -6.98 14.36
CA GLU A 146 -0.79 -5.92 14.92
C GLU A 146 -2.06 -5.72 14.08
N PRO A 147 -2.91 -6.76 13.92
CA PRO A 147 -4.06 -6.75 13.01
C PRO A 147 -5.14 -5.72 13.37
N MET A 148 -5.17 -5.26 14.63
CA MET A 148 -6.10 -4.22 15.10
C MET A 148 -5.70 -2.80 14.67
N ARG A 149 -4.64 -2.67 13.87
CA ARG A 149 -4.27 -1.39 13.26
C ARG A 149 -4.53 -1.41 11.76
N VAL A 150 -5.29 -0.44 11.29
CA VAL A 150 -5.65 -0.33 9.87
C VAL A 150 -4.43 -0.18 8.96
N ASP A 151 -3.41 0.55 9.40
CA ASP A 151 -2.17 0.75 8.65
C ASP A 151 -1.37 -0.55 8.50
N TRP A 152 -1.34 -1.37 9.54
CA TRP A 152 -0.69 -2.70 9.51
C TRP A 152 -1.48 -3.66 8.63
N LEU A 153 -2.80 -3.72 8.78
CA LEU A 153 -3.64 -4.62 7.99
C LEU A 153 -3.59 -4.25 6.50
N SER A 154 -3.62 -2.95 6.17
CA SER A 154 -3.46 -2.46 4.79
C SER A 154 -2.10 -2.87 4.21
N ALA A 155 -1.00 -2.64 4.92
CA ALA A 155 0.34 -3.00 4.42
C ALA A 155 0.57 -4.51 4.38
N PHE A 156 0.00 -5.27 5.32
CA PHE A 156 0.05 -6.73 5.31
C PHE A 156 -0.73 -7.29 4.13
N ALA A 157 -1.94 -6.81 3.86
CA ALA A 157 -2.73 -7.21 2.68
C ALA A 157 -1.99 -6.88 1.37
N LEU A 158 -1.35 -5.70 1.29
CA LEU A 158 -0.49 -5.33 0.16
C LEU A 158 0.64 -6.36 -0.02
N PHE A 159 1.41 -6.62 1.03
CA PHE A 159 2.53 -7.56 0.97
C PHE A 159 2.08 -8.99 0.62
N ALA A 160 1.00 -9.47 1.25
CA ALA A 160 0.40 -10.76 0.93
C ALA A 160 -0.02 -10.85 -0.55
N GLY A 161 -0.64 -9.80 -1.09
CA GLY A 161 -0.98 -9.71 -2.50
C GLY A 161 0.26 -9.84 -3.40
N THR A 162 1.35 -9.14 -3.07
CA THR A 162 2.61 -9.23 -3.83
C THR A 162 3.26 -10.62 -3.76
N LEU A 163 3.12 -11.34 -2.65
CA LEU A 163 3.61 -12.72 -2.52
C LEU A 163 2.81 -13.68 -3.39
N VAL A 164 1.49 -13.58 -3.38
CA VAL A 164 0.62 -14.42 -4.22
C VAL A 164 0.95 -14.19 -5.71
N PHE A 165 1.11 -12.92 -6.12
CA PHE A 165 1.56 -12.58 -7.46
C PHE A 165 2.94 -13.17 -7.80
N ALA A 166 3.91 -13.10 -6.89
CA ALA A 166 5.24 -13.65 -7.12
C ALA A 166 5.20 -15.17 -7.32
N VAL A 167 4.37 -15.89 -6.55
CA VAL A 167 4.17 -17.34 -6.73
C VAL A 167 3.59 -17.65 -8.11
N ASN A 168 2.61 -16.88 -8.58
CA ASN A 168 2.03 -17.08 -9.92
C ASN A 168 3.04 -16.86 -11.04
N LEU A 169 3.87 -15.82 -10.91
CA LEU A 169 4.90 -15.52 -11.89
C LEU A 169 5.97 -16.62 -11.94
N LEU A 170 6.34 -17.16 -10.78
CA LEU A 170 7.27 -18.28 -10.70
C LEU A 170 6.67 -19.54 -11.35
N ASP A 171 5.41 -19.86 -11.08
CA ASP A 171 4.77 -21.05 -11.67
C ASP A 171 4.59 -20.92 -13.19
N SER A 172 4.20 -19.72 -13.66
CA SER A 172 4.08 -19.41 -15.08
C SER A 172 5.42 -19.48 -15.83
N PHE A 173 6.53 -19.17 -15.15
CA PHE A 173 7.87 -19.27 -15.71
C PHE A 173 8.36 -20.73 -15.84
N LEU A 174 7.86 -21.64 -14.99
CA LEU A 174 8.39 -23.01 -14.87
C LEU A 174 7.64 -24.08 -15.70
N HIS A 175 6.45 -23.81 -16.25
CA HIS A 175 5.60 -24.87 -16.83
C HIS A 175 4.89 -24.53 -18.15
N GLY A 176 4.75 -25.54 -19.03
CA GLY A 176 3.79 -25.55 -20.15
C GLY A 176 2.46 -26.21 -19.75
N LEU A 177 1.51 -25.40 -19.25
CA LEU A 177 0.27 -25.88 -18.62
C LEU A 177 -0.91 -26.01 -19.60
N ASN A 178 -1.81 -26.99 -19.35
CA ASN A 178 -3.09 -27.12 -20.06
C ASN A 178 -4.14 -26.12 -19.50
N VAL A 179 -5.22 -25.82 -20.23
CA VAL A 179 -6.20 -24.76 -19.93
C VAL A 179 -6.80 -24.84 -18.50
N ARG A 180 -7.14 -26.05 -18.02
CA ARG A 180 -7.65 -26.23 -16.66
C ARG A 180 -6.60 -25.93 -15.58
N GLN A 181 -5.32 -26.19 -15.86
CA GLN A 181 -4.22 -25.88 -14.96
C GLN A 181 -3.93 -24.37 -14.98
N VAL A 182 -3.97 -23.72 -16.14
CA VAL A 182 -3.83 -22.25 -16.27
C VAL A 182 -4.90 -21.53 -15.43
N ASN A 183 -6.17 -21.92 -15.54
CA ASN A 183 -7.24 -21.27 -14.77
C ASN A 183 -7.11 -21.49 -13.25
N ARG A 184 -6.52 -22.61 -12.81
CA ARG A 184 -6.39 -22.93 -11.38
C ARG A 184 -5.12 -22.38 -10.75
N LEU A 185 -3.99 -22.46 -11.46
CA LEU A 185 -2.67 -22.17 -10.92
C LEU A 185 -2.18 -20.75 -11.24
N ILE A 186 -2.70 -20.14 -12.31
CA ILE A 186 -2.31 -18.79 -12.73
C ILE A 186 -3.45 -17.80 -12.47
N TRP A 187 -4.65 -18.08 -12.99
CA TRP A 187 -5.77 -17.13 -12.90
C TRP A 187 -6.34 -16.98 -11.49
N ALA A 188 -6.59 -18.08 -10.78
CA ALA A 188 -7.23 -18.00 -9.47
C ALA A 188 -6.39 -17.23 -8.44
N PRO A 189 -5.07 -17.47 -8.30
CA PRO A 189 -4.30 -16.67 -7.37
C PRO A 189 -4.03 -15.24 -7.89
N ASP A 190 -4.08 -14.99 -9.20
CA ASP A 190 -4.01 -13.62 -9.76
C ASP A 190 -5.21 -12.78 -9.30
N VAL A 191 -6.42 -13.35 -9.37
CA VAL A 191 -7.63 -12.73 -8.81
C VAL A 191 -7.49 -12.52 -7.29
N ILE A 192 -6.96 -13.50 -6.54
CA ILE A 192 -6.73 -13.35 -5.09
C ILE A 192 -5.77 -12.19 -4.81
N GLY A 193 -4.66 -12.09 -5.55
CA GLY A 193 -3.71 -10.99 -5.45
C GLY A 193 -4.38 -9.64 -5.71
N CYS A 194 -5.19 -9.55 -6.77
CA CYS A 194 -5.97 -8.35 -7.08
C CYS A 194 -6.96 -7.98 -5.96
N VAL A 195 -7.69 -8.95 -5.40
CA VAL A 195 -8.58 -8.71 -4.24
C VAL A 195 -7.79 -8.15 -3.06
N LEU A 196 -6.62 -8.73 -2.74
CA LEU A 196 -5.78 -8.26 -1.65
C LEU A 196 -5.30 -6.82 -1.86
N PHE A 197 -4.93 -6.45 -3.09
CA PHE A 197 -4.59 -5.06 -3.43
C PHE A 197 -5.78 -4.10 -3.33
N LEU A 198 -6.97 -4.53 -3.75
CA LEU A 198 -8.20 -3.75 -3.60
C LEU A 198 -8.53 -3.52 -2.12
N VAL A 199 -8.44 -4.57 -1.29
CA VAL A 199 -8.65 -4.48 0.15
C VAL A 199 -7.63 -3.56 0.79
N SER A 200 -6.35 -3.68 0.42
CA SER A 200 -5.28 -2.81 0.92
C SER A 200 -5.54 -1.34 0.60
N GLY A 201 -5.91 -1.01 -0.64
CA GLY A 201 -6.25 0.35 -1.07
C GLY A 201 -7.47 0.90 -0.35
N HIS A 202 -8.51 0.07 -0.17
CA HIS A 202 -9.72 0.45 0.57
C HIS A 202 -9.40 0.77 2.03
N LEU A 203 -8.58 -0.05 2.70
CA LEU A 203 -8.11 0.24 4.06
C LEU A 203 -7.28 1.54 4.12
N GLY A 204 -6.54 1.88 3.06
CA GLY A 204 -5.85 3.16 2.92
C GLY A 204 -6.81 4.37 2.89
N PHE A 205 -7.94 4.26 2.21
CA PHE A 205 -9.00 5.28 2.26
C PHE A 205 -9.62 5.38 3.66
N VAL A 206 -9.87 4.24 4.30
CA VAL A 206 -10.40 4.19 5.66
C VAL A 206 -9.46 4.89 6.65
N GLU A 207 -8.15 4.65 6.55
CA GLU A 207 -7.11 5.34 7.36
C GLU A 207 -7.12 6.86 7.11
N MET A 208 -7.17 7.28 5.84
CA MET A 208 -7.06 8.70 5.43
C MET A 208 -8.29 9.52 5.79
N CYS A 209 -9.48 8.91 5.71
CA CYS A 209 -10.75 9.59 5.86
C CYS A 209 -11.47 9.26 7.17
N HIS A 210 -10.82 8.54 8.10
CA HIS A 210 -11.38 8.15 9.39
C HIS A 210 -12.75 7.43 9.24
N GLY A 211 -12.88 6.59 8.22
CA GLY A 211 -14.09 5.80 7.96
C GLY A 211 -15.23 6.50 7.21
N ARG A 212 -15.08 7.77 6.81
CA ARG A 212 -16.07 8.49 6.01
C ARG A 212 -15.56 8.68 4.58
N PRO A 213 -16.42 8.85 3.56
CA PRO A 213 -15.96 9.26 2.24
C PRO A 213 -15.30 10.65 2.31
N CYS A 214 -14.08 10.80 1.79
CA CYS A 214 -13.42 12.10 1.73
C CYS A 214 -12.64 12.30 0.43
N ALA A 215 -12.76 13.51 -0.14
CA ALA A 215 -11.94 13.98 -1.23
C ALA A 215 -10.97 15.03 -0.70
N ARG A 216 -9.66 14.77 -0.79
CA ARG A 216 -8.61 15.70 -0.35
C ARG A 216 -7.65 15.98 -1.52
N PRO A 217 -8.10 16.68 -2.58
CA PRO A 217 -7.33 16.83 -3.82
C PRO A 217 -6.01 17.59 -3.65
N TYR A 218 -5.90 18.43 -2.62
CA TYR A 218 -4.67 19.16 -2.28
C TYR A 218 -3.66 18.33 -1.46
N ASN A 219 -3.98 17.08 -1.13
CA ASN A 219 -3.12 16.22 -0.34
C ASN A 219 -2.47 15.15 -1.23
N LEU A 220 -1.15 15.20 -1.37
CA LEU A 220 -0.36 14.21 -2.12
C LEU A 220 -0.66 12.78 -1.66
N GLY A 221 -0.86 12.59 -0.35
CA GLY A 221 -1.19 11.30 0.24
C GLY A 221 -2.52 10.71 -0.22
N TRP A 222 -3.50 11.57 -0.55
CA TRP A 222 -4.78 11.15 -1.10
C TRP A 222 -4.61 10.66 -2.55
N TRP A 223 -3.83 11.38 -3.36
CA TRP A 223 -3.51 10.95 -4.73
C TRP A 223 -2.77 9.62 -4.79
N ILE A 224 -1.82 9.37 -3.87
CA ILE A 224 -1.13 8.07 -3.78
C ILE A 224 -2.14 6.93 -3.57
N VAL A 225 -3.11 7.10 -2.67
CA VAL A 225 -4.12 6.07 -2.39
C VAL A 225 -5.08 5.90 -3.58
N VAL A 226 -5.54 7.00 -4.18
CA VAL A 226 -6.44 6.98 -5.35
C VAL A 226 -5.80 6.30 -6.55
N VAL A 227 -4.56 6.67 -6.89
CA VAL A 227 -3.86 6.11 -8.05
C VAL A 227 -3.54 4.62 -7.82
N ASN A 228 -3.13 4.24 -6.61
CA ASN A 228 -2.96 2.82 -6.28
C ASN A 228 -4.28 2.04 -6.38
N GLN A 229 -5.38 2.59 -5.87
CA GLN A 229 -6.68 1.95 -5.95
C GLN A 229 -7.15 1.77 -7.40
N LEU A 230 -6.96 2.80 -8.24
CA LEU A 230 -7.26 2.73 -9.66
C LEU A 230 -6.43 1.64 -10.35
N GLY A 231 -5.13 1.57 -10.06
CA GLY A 231 -4.25 0.51 -10.54
C GLY A 231 -4.76 -0.88 -10.17
N SER A 232 -5.13 -1.09 -8.90
CA SER A 232 -5.70 -2.36 -8.43
C SER A 232 -7.01 -2.74 -9.13
N VAL A 233 -7.87 -1.77 -9.45
CA VAL A 233 -9.12 -2.02 -10.21
C VAL A 233 -8.80 -2.43 -11.65
N LEU A 234 -7.88 -1.73 -12.31
CA LEU A 234 -7.46 -2.06 -13.69
C LEU A 234 -6.82 -3.44 -13.78
N PHE A 235 -5.99 -3.80 -12.80
CA PHE A 235 -5.45 -5.16 -12.67
C PHE A 235 -6.54 -6.21 -12.44
N MET A 236 -7.54 -5.92 -11.60
CA MET A 236 -8.68 -6.82 -11.43
C MET A 236 -9.46 -7.02 -12.73
N VAL A 237 -9.72 -5.94 -13.48
CA VAL A 237 -10.38 -6.03 -14.79
C VAL A 237 -9.54 -6.85 -15.76
N SER A 238 -8.22 -6.66 -15.76
CA SER A 238 -7.29 -7.48 -16.56
C SER A 238 -7.37 -8.96 -16.20
N ALA A 239 -7.27 -9.30 -14.91
CA ALA A 239 -7.35 -10.68 -14.43
C ALA A 239 -8.66 -11.36 -14.84
N LEU A 240 -9.80 -10.64 -14.76
CA LEU A 240 -11.08 -11.17 -15.22
C LEU A 240 -11.14 -11.36 -16.74
N ALA A 241 -10.55 -10.46 -17.52
CA ALA A 241 -10.46 -10.58 -18.97
C ALA A 241 -9.49 -11.68 -19.43
N ALA A 242 -8.52 -12.03 -18.58
CA ALA A 242 -7.55 -13.11 -18.78
C ALA A 242 -8.08 -14.51 -18.44
N PHE A 243 -9.36 -14.64 -18.05
CA PHE A 243 -9.96 -15.95 -17.83
C PHE A 243 -10.03 -16.76 -19.13
N ASN A 244 -9.55 -18.01 -19.13
CA ASN A 244 -9.70 -18.89 -20.29
C ASN A 244 -11.05 -19.60 -20.28
N ARG A 245 -11.82 -19.47 -21.36
CA ARG A 245 -13.10 -20.16 -21.49
C ARG A 245 -12.86 -21.66 -21.65
N PRO A 246 -13.38 -22.52 -20.76
CA PRO A 246 -13.11 -23.96 -20.82
C PRO A 246 -13.59 -24.63 -22.11
N ALA A 247 -14.59 -24.04 -22.79
CA ALA A 247 -15.17 -24.56 -24.02
C ALA A 247 -14.33 -24.27 -25.28
N THR A 248 -13.60 -23.15 -25.32
CA THR A 248 -12.85 -22.71 -26.52
C THR A 248 -11.34 -22.70 -26.30
N GLY A 249 -10.86 -22.75 -25.05
CA GLY A 249 -9.44 -22.64 -24.71
C GLY A 249 -8.86 -21.23 -24.91
N SER A 250 -9.66 -20.28 -25.38
CA SER A 250 -9.27 -18.89 -25.63
C SER A 250 -9.58 -17.98 -24.42
N LEU A 251 -8.81 -16.91 -24.29
CA LEU A 251 -9.02 -15.82 -23.34
C LEU A 251 -10.41 -15.18 -23.54
N VAL A 252 -11.00 -14.62 -22.48
CA VAL A 252 -12.25 -13.85 -22.60
C VAL A 252 -12.03 -12.64 -23.50
N ASN A 253 -10.95 -11.88 -23.27
CA ASN A 253 -10.48 -10.82 -24.16
C ASN A 253 -9.00 -10.50 -23.88
N ALA A 254 -8.11 -10.87 -24.81
CA ALA A 254 -6.67 -10.66 -24.66
C ALA A 254 -6.29 -9.16 -24.67
N ASP A 255 -6.94 -8.35 -25.50
CA ASP A 255 -6.66 -6.90 -25.58
C ASP A 255 -7.00 -6.19 -24.27
N ILE A 256 -8.15 -6.51 -23.67
CA ILE A 256 -8.56 -5.92 -22.37
C ILE A 256 -7.59 -6.35 -21.27
N ALA A 257 -7.14 -7.61 -21.26
CA ALA A 257 -6.16 -8.10 -20.30
C ALA A 257 -4.84 -7.32 -20.42
N ASN A 258 -4.28 -7.22 -21.62
CA ASN A 258 -3.01 -6.54 -21.84
C ASN A 258 -3.09 -5.03 -21.52
N TRP A 259 -4.12 -4.32 -22.00
CA TRP A 259 -4.30 -2.90 -21.70
C TRP A 259 -4.58 -2.65 -20.22
N GLY A 260 -5.35 -3.51 -19.56
CA GLY A 260 -5.61 -3.42 -18.12
C GLY A 260 -4.33 -3.60 -17.31
N THR A 261 -3.49 -4.58 -17.66
CA THR A 261 -2.17 -4.79 -17.03
C THR A 261 -1.25 -3.61 -17.26
N LEU A 262 -1.13 -3.13 -18.50
CA LEU A 262 -0.27 -2.00 -18.85
C LEU A 262 -0.69 -0.73 -18.10
N THR A 263 -1.96 -0.34 -18.18
CA THR A 263 -2.46 0.87 -17.54
C THR A 263 -2.45 0.78 -16.02
N GLY A 264 -2.79 -0.39 -15.45
CA GLY A 264 -2.67 -0.65 -14.02
C GLY A 264 -1.23 -0.55 -13.52
N ALA A 265 -0.27 -1.08 -14.29
CA ALA A 265 1.16 -1.04 -13.95
C ALA A 265 1.71 0.40 -13.97
N LEU A 266 1.29 1.20 -14.96
CA LEU A 266 1.60 2.62 -14.99
C LEU A 266 1.03 3.36 -13.77
N CYS A 267 -0.20 3.04 -13.33
CA CYS A 267 -0.75 3.61 -12.11
C CYS A 267 0.14 3.31 -10.89
N PHE A 268 0.57 2.06 -10.69
CA PHE A 268 1.47 1.74 -9.57
C PHE A 268 2.83 2.45 -9.66
N SER A 269 3.39 2.59 -10.87
CA SER A 269 4.62 3.34 -11.07
C SER A 269 4.45 4.83 -10.73
N VAL A 270 3.36 5.45 -11.20
CA VAL A 270 3.00 6.85 -10.86
C VAL A 270 2.77 7.01 -9.37
N ALA A 271 2.05 6.10 -8.72
CA ALA A 271 1.85 6.14 -7.28
C ALA A 271 3.16 6.02 -6.49
N GLY A 272 4.11 5.21 -6.97
CA GLY A 272 5.47 5.14 -6.44
C GLY A 272 6.22 6.47 -6.58
N LEU A 273 6.15 7.14 -7.74
CA LEU A 273 6.74 8.47 -7.94
C LEU A 273 6.11 9.52 -7.02
N LEU A 274 4.79 9.50 -6.86
CA LEU A 274 4.09 10.37 -5.91
C LEU A 274 4.50 10.07 -4.46
N GLN A 275 4.67 8.79 -4.12
CA GLN A 275 5.14 8.38 -2.80
C GLN A 275 6.57 8.85 -2.52
N LEU A 276 7.44 8.94 -3.54
CA LEU A 276 8.74 9.59 -3.37
C LEU A 276 8.60 11.04 -2.94
N GLY A 277 7.62 11.80 -3.43
CA GLY A 277 7.39 13.18 -2.97
C GLY A 277 6.86 13.29 -1.53
N GLU A 278 6.43 12.20 -0.91
CA GLU A 278 5.92 12.19 0.47
C GLU A 278 7.07 12.01 1.48
N HIS A 279 7.53 13.12 2.05
CA HIS A 279 8.65 13.13 2.99
C HIS A 279 8.30 13.78 4.36
N PRO A 280 8.97 13.36 5.46
CA PRO A 280 8.96 14.02 6.78
C PRO A 280 9.72 15.35 6.85
#